data_AF-A0A3D4AZ39-F1
#
_entry.id   AF-A0A3D4AZ39-F1
#
_cell.length_a   1.000
_cell.length_b   1.000
_cell.length_c   1.000
_cell.angle_alpha   90.00
_cell.angle_beta   90.00
_cell.angle_gamma   90.00
#
_symmetry.space_group_name_H-M   'P 1'
#
loop_
_entity.id
_entity.type
_entity.pdbx_description
1 polymer ?
#
loop_
_entity_poly.entity_id
_entity_poly.type
_entity_poly.pdbx_seq_one_letter_code
_entity_poly.pdbx_strand_id
1 'polypeptide(L)'
;MTPHDAYVDAEGWVYISDRQNCRIQIFTADGTLDNIWVDTHWPCDMCRGPDGNLYVAEVGGVFMGDPDTSRPAARITVRDQDGHILCEWSDQDPMDSGQYFSPHAIAVDS
;
A
#
# COMPACT_ATOMS: atom_id res chain seq x y z
N MET A 1 -14.21 1.34 -8.87
CA MET A 1 -13.01 0.58 -9.26
C MET A 1 -12.01 1.56 -9.83
N THR A 2 -11.07 2.03 -9.01
CA THR A 2 -10.08 3.00 -9.43
C THR A 2 -8.76 2.61 -8.80
N PRO A 3 -7.85 1.99 -9.59
CA PRO A 3 -6.45 1.91 -9.23
C PRO A 3 -5.89 3.30 -9.03
N HIS A 4 -4.99 3.43 -8.07
CA HIS A 4 -4.42 4.71 -7.71
C HIS A 4 -3.05 4.92 -8.33
N ASP A 5 -2.22 3.87 -8.34
CA ASP A 5 -0.88 3.96 -8.86
C ASP A 5 -0.35 2.62 -9.39
N ALA A 6 0.75 2.69 -10.13
CA ALA A 6 1.50 1.57 -10.66
C ALA A 6 3.01 1.74 -10.42
N TYR A 7 3.62 0.75 -9.78
CA TYR A 7 5.07 0.68 -9.55
C TYR A 7 5.68 -0.43 -10.41
N VAL A 8 6.83 -0.16 -11.03
CA VAL A 8 7.59 -1.14 -11.81
C VAL A 8 8.98 -1.28 -11.18
N ASP A 9 9.36 -2.50 -10.79
CA ASP A 9 10.67 -2.74 -10.21
C ASP A 9 11.77 -2.95 -11.27
N ALA A 10 13.01 -3.12 -10.81
CA ALA A 10 14.17 -3.26 -11.68
C ALA A 10 14.17 -4.60 -12.45
N GLU A 11 13.46 -5.60 -11.95
CA GLU A 11 13.28 -6.92 -12.54
C GLU A 11 12.12 -6.96 -13.55
N GLY A 12 11.30 -5.90 -13.62
CA GLY A 12 10.21 -5.73 -14.57
C GLY A 12 8.85 -6.22 -14.04
N TRP A 13 8.73 -6.52 -12.75
CA TRP A 13 7.43 -6.78 -12.13
C TRP A 13 6.63 -5.49 -12.03
N VAL A 14 5.33 -5.59 -12.32
CA VAL A 14 4.40 -4.46 -12.27
C VAL A 14 3.42 -4.67 -11.13
N TYR A 15 3.42 -3.74 -10.20
CA TYR A 15 2.56 -3.72 -9.03
C TYR A 15 1.51 -2.63 -9.20
N ILE A 16 0.23 -2.98 -9.05
CA ILE A 16 -0.90 -2.05 -9.19
C ILE A 16 -1.58 -1.87 -7.84
N SER A 17 -1.52 -0.66 -7.30
CA SER A 17 -2.24 -0.24 -6.10
C SER A 17 -3.72 -0.04 -6.42
N ASP A 18 -4.51 -1.10 -6.36
CA ASP A 18 -5.95 -1.10 -6.66
C ASP A 18 -6.77 -0.66 -5.44
N ARG A 19 -6.60 0.63 -5.09
CA ARG A 19 -7.07 1.26 -3.86
C ARG A 19 -8.51 0.90 -3.48
N GLN A 20 -9.45 1.12 -4.41
CA GLN A 20 -10.87 0.93 -4.10
C GLN A 20 -11.26 -0.54 -3.91
N ASN A 21 -10.43 -1.48 -4.36
CA ASN A 21 -10.61 -2.90 -4.15
C ASN A 21 -9.73 -3.44 -3.01
N CYS A 22 -9.03 -2.57 -2.27
CA CYS A 22 -8.19 -2.93 -1.12
C CYS A 22 -7.20 -4.06 -1.45
N ARG A 23 -6.53 -3.97 -2.61
CA ARG A 23 -5.59 -4.99 -3.07
C ARG A 23 -4.40 -4.40 -3.83
N ILE A 24 -3.30 -5.13 -3.83
CA ILE A 24 -2.20 -4.94 -4.79
C ILE A 24 -2.21 -6.12 -5.77
N GLN A 25 -2.23 -5.83 -7.06
CA GLN A 25 -2.13 -6.84 -8.11
C GLN A 25 -0.70 -6.83 -8.66
N ILE A 26 -0.13 -8.01 -8.88
CA ILE A 26 1.25 -8.19 -9.32
C ILE A 26 1.23 -8.88 -10.68
N PHE A 27 1.86 -8.26 -11.65
CA PHE A 27 1.94 -8.74 -13.02
C PHE A 27 3.40 -8.92 -13.43
N THR A 28 3.64 -9.91 -14.27
CA THR A 28 4.88 -10.01 -15.04
C THR A 28 4.97 -8.86 -16.07
N ALA A 29 6.17 -8.63 -16.61
CA ALA A 29 6.43 -7.58 -17.59
C ALA A 29 5.58 -7.67 -18.88
N ASP A 30 5.06 -8.85 -19.22
CA ASP A 30 4.19 -9.06 -20.39
C ASP A 30 2.69 -8.81 -20.10
N GLY A 31 2.35 -8.46 -18.86
CA GLY A 31 0.99 -8.19 -18.42
C GLY A 31 0.24 -9.42 -17.90
N THR A 32 0.90 -10.59 -17.76
CA THR A 32 0.28 -11.76 -17.12
C THR A 32 0.18 -11.54 -15.61
N LEU A 33 -1.04 -11.65 -15.06
CA LEU A 33 -1.29 -11.59 -13.62
C LEU A 33 -0.63 -12.79 -12.95
N ASP A 34 0.25 -12.51 -11.99
CA ASP A 34 0.97 -13.52 -11.23
C ASP A 34 0.37 -13.71 -9.84
N ASN A 35 0.12 -12.61 -9.11
CA ASN A 35 -0.33 -12.67 -7.72
C ASN A 35 -1.24 -11.48 -7.34
N ILE A 36 -1.97 -11.61 -6.23
CA ILE A 36 -2.80 -10.55 -5.65
C ILE A 36 -2.65 -10.57 -4.12
N TRP A 37 -2.27 -9.44 -3.54
CA TRP A 37 -2.34 -9.20 -2.10
C TRP A 37 -3.67 -8.55 -1.73
N VAL A 38 -4.38 -9.10 -0.75
CA VAL A 38 -5.74 -8.67 -0.34
C VAL A 38 -5.81 -8.20 1.11
N ASP A 39 -4.67 -8.09 1.78
CA ASP A 39 -4.50 -7.67 3.18
C ASP A 39 -4.11 -6.18 3.29
N THR A 40 -4.25 -5.42 2.21
CA THR A 40 -3.96 -3.98 2.11
C THR A 40 -5.21 -3.14 2.36
N HIS A 41 -5.06 -1.94 2.92
CA HIS A 41 -6.18 -1.06 3.28
C HIS A 41 -6.11 0.26 2.51
N TRP A 42 -6.79 0.29 1.35
CA TRP A 42 -6.72 1.40 0.40
C TRP A 42 -5.26 1.78 0.05
N PRO A 43 -4.49 0.86 -0.57
CA PRO A 43 -3.15 1.16 -1.01
C PRO A 43 -3.17 2.28 -2.06
N CYS A 44 -2.33 3.30 -1.86
CA CYS A 44 -2.20 4.42 -2.79
C CYS A 44 -0.93 4.34 -3.62
N ASP A 45 0.19 3.95 -3.02
CA ASP A 45 1.52 3.98 -3.64
C ASP A 45 2.42 2.92 -3.00
N MET A 46 3.45 2.49 -3.71
CA MET A 46 4.48 1.62 -3.17
C MET A 46 5.83 1.81 -3.85
N CYS A 47 6.90 1.51 -3.12
CA CYS A 47 8.26 1.50 -3.65
C CYS A 47 9.11 0.40 -3.02
N ARG A 48 10.23 0.05 -3.64
CA ARG A 48 11.23 -0.88 -3.09
C ARG A 48 12.45 -0.13 -2.57
N GLY A 49 12.85 -0.43 -1.33
CA GLY A 49 14.07 0.11 -0.72
C GLY A 49 15.36 -0.59 -1.16
N PRO A 50 16.53 0.01 -0.89
CA PRO A 50 17.83 -0.62 -1.14
C PRO A 50 18.10 -1.85 -0.25
N ASP A 51 17.35 -1.99 0.84
CA ASP A 51 17.32 -3.19 1.69
C ASP A 51 16.53 -4.36 1.06
N GLY A 52 15.89 -4.13 -0.09
CA GLY A 52 15.09 -5.09 -0.82
C GLY A 52 13.65 -5.20 -0.32
N ASN A 53 13.26 -4.45 0.72
CA ASN A 53 11.91 -4.45 1.27
C ASN A 53 10.96 -3.59 0.42
N LEU A 54 9.68 -3.95 0.45
CA LEU A 54 8.61 -3.24 -0.22
C LEU A 54 7.86 -2.38 0.80
N TYR A 55 7.66 -1.11 0.49
CA TYR A 55 6.94 -0.16 1.33
C TYR A 55 5.64 0.20 0.65
N VAL A 56 4.51 0.00 1.32
CA VAL A 56 3.17 0.31 0.78
C VAL A 56 2.53 1.40 1.63
N ALA A 57 2.13 2.49 0.99
CA ALA A 57 1.37 3.57 1.59
C ALA A 57 -0.13 3.26 1.53
N GLU A 58 -0.75 3.07 2.69
CA GLU A 58 -2.15 2.72 2.87
C GLU A 58 -2.88 3.89 3.57
N VAL A 59 -3.77 4.60 2.87
CA VAL A 59 -4.41 5.83 3.40
C VAL A 59 -5.46 5.59 4.46
N GLY A 60 -5.87 4.34 4.69
CA GLY A 60 -6.86 3.96 5.69
C GLY A 60 -8.31 4.31 5.32
N GLY A 61 -9.24 3.74 6.09
CA GLY A 61 -10.68 3.86 5.85
C GLY A 61 -11.25 5.24 6.17
N VAL A 62 -10.75 5.91 7.20
CA VAL A 62 -11.27 7.21 7.66
C VAL A 62 -11.13 8.28 6.58
N PHE A 63 -9.96 8.39 5.93
CA PHE A 63 -9.75 9.29 4.79
C PHE A 63 -10.70 9.00 3.63
N MET A 64 -11.01 7.71 3.43
CA MET A 64 -11.90 7.24 2.37
C MET A 64 -13.38 7.32 2.74
N GLY A 65 -13.71 7.81 3.95
CA GLY A 65 -15.07 7.91 4.46
C GLY A 65 -15.72 6.57 4.81
N ASP A 66 -14.92 5.53 5.05
CA ASP A 66 -15.42 4.24 5.55
C ASP A 66 -15.78 4.35 7.04
N PRO A 67 -17.03 4.07 7.45
CA PRO A 67 -17.41 4.08 8.85
C PRO A 67 -16.89 2.87 9.65
N ASP A 68 -16.32 1.85 9.02
CA ASP A 68 -15.81 0.65 9.68
C ASP A 68 -14.46 0.90 10.39
N THR A 69 -14.53 1.19 11.68
CA THR A 69 -13.35 1.39 12.54
C THR A 69 -12.68 0.09 13.01
N SER A 70 -13.13 -1.08 12.54
CA SER A 70 -12.48 -2.37 12.87
C SER A 70 -11.30 -2.69 11.95
N ARG A 71 -11.19 -1.99 10.81
CA ARG A 71 -10.07 -2.11 9.89
C ARG A 71 -8.83 -1.40 10.44
N PRO A 72 -7.63 -1.82 10.05
CA PRO A 72 -6.41 -1.06 10.30
C PRO A 72 -6.56 0.40 9.91
N ALA A 73 -6.04 1.28 10.76
CA ALA A 73 -5.86 2.69 10.46
C ALA A 73 -4.90 2.89 9.28
N ALA A 74 -4.81 4.12 8.82
CA ALA A 74 -3.78 4.53 7.88
C ALA A 74 -2.38 4.09 8.33
N ARG A 75 -1.60 3.52 7.41
CA ARG A 75 -0.32 2.88 7.74
C ARG A 75 0.64 2.85 6.54
N ILE A 76 1.92 2.70 6.84
CA ILE A 76 2.91 2.21 5.88
C ILE A 76 3.24 0.78 6.29
N THR A 77 3.03 -0.21 5.42
CA THR A 77 3.51 -1.57 5.67
C THR A 77 4.87 -1.75 5.02
N VAL A 78 5.83 -2.29 5.77
CA VAL A 78 7.11 -2.77 5.25
C VAL A 78 7.00 -4.28 5.05
N ARG A 79 7.27 -4.77 3.85
CA ARG A 79 7.03 -6.15 3.44
C ARG A 79 8.30 -6.76 2.84
N ASP A 80 8.43 -8.08 2.94
CA ASP A 80 9.40 -8.83 2.15
C ASP A 80 8.95 -8.94 0.67
N GLN A 81 9.75 -9.61 -0.16
CA GLN A 81 9.47 -9.75 -1.60
C GLN A 81 8.29 -10.69 -1.91
N ASP A 82 7.95 -11.58 -0.98
CA ASP A 82 6.78 -12.45 -1.09
C ASP A 82 5.48 -11.74 -0.66
N GLY A 83 5.61 -10.56 -0.04
CA GLY A 83 4.50 -9.72 0.42
C GLY A 83 4.16 -9.85 1.89
N HIS A 84 4.92 -10.64 2.67
CA HIS A 84 4.69 -10.77 4.10
C HIS A 84 5.07 -9.46 4.81
N ILE A 85 4.17 -8.99 5.69
CA ILE A 85 4.41 -7.80 6.50
C ILE A 85 5.49 -8.10 7.54
N LEU A 86 6.60 -7.36 7.47
CA LEU A 86 7.70 -7.38 8.43
C LEU A 86 7.43 -6.44 9.60
N CYS A 87 6.91 -5.25 9.31
CA CYS A 87 6.45 -4.28 10.30
C CYS A 87 5.48 -3.25 9.69
N GLU A 88 4.85 -2.48 10.57
CA GLU A 88 3.89 -1.44 10.20
C GLU A 88 4.27 -0.14 10.91
N TRP A 89 4.22 0.97 10.17
CA TRP A 89 4.28 2.32 10.72
C TRP A 89 2.89 2.91 10.63
N SER A 90 2.24 3.07 11.77
CA SER A 90 0.89 3.60 11.86
C SER A 90 0.79 4.60 13.01
N ASP A 91 -0.22 5.44 12.92
CA ASP A 91 -0.73 6.18 14.06
C ASP A 91 -2.20 5.79 14.23
N GLN A 92 -2.76 6.01 15.43
CA GLN A 92 -4.21 5.93 15.57
C GLN A 92 -4.84 6.96 14.63
N ASP A 93 -5.94 6.61 13.99
CA ASP A 93 -6.71 7.53 13.13
C ASP A 93 -7.62 8.34 14.05
N PRO A 94 -7.21 9.54 14.54
CA PRO A 94 -7.89 10.10 15.67
C PRO A 94 -8.84 11.16 15.13
N MET A 95 -10.07 10.72 14.89
CA MET A 95 -11.22 11.61 14.74
C MET A 95 -11.10 12.70 15.83
N ASP A 96 -11.11 13.97 15.42
CA ASP A 96 -11.04 15.16 16.29
C ASP A 96 -9.69 15.47 16.99
N SER A 97 -8.59 14.79 16.69
CA SER A 97 -7.25 15.15 17.25
C SER A 97 -6.52 16.28 16.51
N GLY A 98 -6.93 16.56 15.26
CA GLY A 98 -6.18 17.43 14.36
C GLY A 98 -4.85 16.83 13.85
N GLN A 99 -4.56 15.56 14.14
CA GLN A 99 -3.44 14.82 13.55
C GLN A 99 -3.99 13.85 12.50
N TYR A 100 -3.43 13.90 11.30
CA TYR A 100 -3.78 13.01 10.19
C TYR A 100 -2.52 12.31 9.72
N PHE A 101 -2.41 11.03 10.04
CA PHE A 101 -1.48 10.16 9.36
C PHE A 101 -2.25 9.54 8.20
N SER A 102 -1.95 9.93 6.95
CA SER A 102 -2.60 9.39 5.76
C SER A 102 -1.57 9.30 4.63
N PRO A 103 -0.71 8.26 4.64
CA PRO A 103 0.36 8.13 3.67
C PRO A 103 -0.25 7.87 2.30
N HIS A 104 -0.01 8.79 1.37
CA HIS A 104 -0.60 8.77 0.04
C HIS A 104 0.41 8.51 -1.07
N ALA A 105 1.65 8.96 -0.89
CA ALA A 105 2.77 8.71 -1.80
C ALA A 105 4.00 8.35 -0.98
N ILE A 106 4.86 7.50 -1.53
CA ILE A 106 6.10 7.05 -0.88
C ILE A 106 7.20 6.87 -1.92
N ALA A 107 8.39 7.34 -1.56
CA ALA A 107 9.60 7.13 -2.35
C ALA A 107 10.78 6.91 -1.41
N VAL A 108 11.77 6.19 -1.90
CA VAL A 108 13.07 6.01 -1.26
C VAL A 108 14.12 6.73 -2.09
N ASP A 109 15.15 7.27 -1.41
CA ASP A 109 16.33 7.81 -2.08
C ASP A 109 17.29 6.66 -2.45
N SER A 110 18.06 6.88 -3.52
CA SER A 110 19.03 5.91 -4.08
C SER A 110 20.42 6.03 -3.46
#